data_AF-A0A2A5IM17-F1
#
_entry.id   AF-A0A2A5IM17-F1
#
_cell.length_a   1.000
_cell.length_b   1.000
_cell.length_c   1.000
_cell.angle_alpha   90.00
_cell.angle_beta   90.00
_cell.angle_gamma   90.00
#
_symmetry.space_group_name_H-M   'P 1'
#
loop_
_entity.id
_entity.type
_entity.pdbx_description
1 polymer ?
#
loop_
_entity_poly.entity_id
_entity_poly.type
_entity_poly.pdbx_seq_one_letter_code
_entity_poly.pdbx_strand_id
1 'polypeptide(L)'
;MKVIKANPNKNTVEGVIYETGFEKKSQFRYLYEAEKKVFHIYDDLSHNHTSAVNSVGDIIAEIDKIITSEDKGLKKFTQNFVSLFSKNEPSKIIFYTETKMLGRSGTSRYGEPLRIQAYDLQMKDYTGYTKEELHANFVDINSVVVPN
;
A
#
# COMPACT_ATOMS: atom_id res chain seq x y z
N MET A 1 -7.10 -3.89 -9.56
CA MET A 1 -7.17 -2.75 -8.61
C MET A 1 -8.28 -1.78 -9.01
N LYS A 2 -8.91 -1.08 -8.06
CA LYS A 2 -9.90 -0.03 -8.34
C LYS A 2 -9.47 1.31 -7.73
N VAL A 3 -9.38 2.36 -8.55
CA VAL A 3 -9.16 3.72 -8.08
C VAL A 3 -10.47 4.32 -7.55
N ILE A 4 -10.43 4.92 -6.37
CA ILE A 4 -11.58 5.58 -5.75
C ILE A 4 -11.42 7.10 -5.84
N LYS A 5 -10.21 7.61 -5.62
CA LYS A 5 -9.95 9.05 -5.63
C LYS A 5 -8.52 9.32 -6.11
N ALA A 6 -8.39 10.29 -6.99
CA ALA A 6 -7.11 10.85 -7.40
C ALA A 6 -7.05 12.31 -6.96
N ASN A 7 -5.91 12.74 -6.41
CA ASN A 7 -5.64 14.12 -6.07
C ASN A 7 -4.42 14.62 -6.88
N PRO A 8 -4.66 15.22 -8.07
CA PRO A 8 -3.59 15.69 -8.93
C PRO A 8 -2.68 16.73 -8.25
N ASN A 9 -3.24 17.56 -7.35
CA ASN A 9 -2.47 18.61 -6.66
C ASN A 9 -1.51 18.08 -5.60
N LYS A 10 -1.75 16.86 -5.10
CA LYS A 10 -0.89 16.20 -4.11
C LYS A 10 -0.12 15.03 -4.72
N ASN A 11 -0.26 14.80 -6.02
CA ASN A 11 0.29 13.62 -6.70
C ASN A 11 -0.03 12.30 -5.97
N THR A 12 -1.23 12.20 -5.39
CA THR A 12 -1.68 11.01 -4.67
C THR A 12 -2.88 10.35 -5.32
N VAL A 13 -2.94 9.03 -5.21
CA VAL A 13 -4.11 8.25 -5.64
C VAL A 13 -4.43 7.19 -4.60
N GLU A 14 -5.71 7.07 -4.24
CA GLU A 14 -6.21 6.07 -3.31
C GLU A 14 -7.30 5.20 -3.93
N GLY A 15 -7.38 3.98 -3.43
CA GLY A 15 -8.33 3.00 -3.92
C GLY A 15 -8.36 1.73 -3.10
N VAL A 16 -8.89 0.68 -3.71
CA VAL A 16 -8.99 -0.65 -3.11
C VAL A 16 -8.40 -1.69 -4.06
N ILE A 17 -7.60 -2.58 -3.51
CA ILE A 17 -7.15 -3.82 -4.15
C ILE A 17 -8.16 -4.88 -3.76
N TYR A 18 -8.75 -5.57 -4.74
CA TYR A 18 -9.69 -6.67 -4.52
C TYR A 18 -9.05 -7.97 -4.95
N GLU A 19 -9.64 -9.09 -4.53
CA GLU A 19 -9.34 -10.41 -5.07
C GLU A 19 -7.88 -10.85 -4.89
N THR A 20 -7.29 -10.49 -3.75
CA THR A 20 -5.89 -10.83 -3.40
C THR A 20 -5.81 -11.87 -2.28
N GLY A 21 -4.65 -12.53 -2.16
CA GLY A 21 -4.39 -13.50 -1.12
C GLY A 21 -5.14 -14.82 -1.31
N PHE A 22 -5.19 -15.63 -0.23
CA PHE A 22 -5.79 -16.97 -0.28
C PHE A 22 -7.25 -16.91 -0.78
N GLU A 23 -7.55 -17.75 -1.76
CA GLU A 23 -8.86 -17.83 -2.45
C GLU A 23 -9.35 -16.52 -3.10
N LYS A 24 -8.49 -15.50 -3.23
CA LYS A 24 -8.86 -14.18 -3.77
C LYS A 24 -10.01 -13.52 -3.02
N LYS A 25 -10.02 -13.63 -1.68
CA LYS A 25 -11.09 -13.07 -0.83
C LYS A 25 -10.67 -11.83 -0.06
N SER A 26 -9.40 -11.43 -0.14
CA SER A 26 -8.91 -10.27 0.61
C SER A 26 -9.09 -8.99 -0.18
N GLN A 27 -9.38 -7.90 0.55
CA GLN A 27 -9.38 -6.56 0.02
C GLN A 27 -8.56 -5.63 0.91
N PHE A 28 -7.80 -4.73 0.28
CA PHE A 28 -6.90 -3.81 0.98
C PHE A 28 -7.09 -2.39 0.47
N ARG A 29 -7.06 -1.42 1.38
CA ARG A 29 -7.04 0.00 1.01
C ARG A 29 -5.64 0.38 0.61
N TYR A 30 -5.48 1.16 -0.45
CA TYR A 30 -4.17 1.67 -0.84
C TYR A 30 -4.18 3.19 -1.02
N LEU A 31 -3.00 3.77 -0.87
CA LEU A 31 -2.66 5.14 -1.25
C LEU A 31 -1.28 5.13 -1.88
N TYR A 32 -1.15 5.64 -3.09
CA TYR A 32 0.14 5.87 -3.74
C TYR A 32 0.52 7.35 -3.60
N GLU A 33 1.73 7.63 -3.10
CA GLU A 33 2.34 8.96 -3.04
C GLU A 33 3.47 9.04 -4.07
N ALA A 34 3.22 9.65 -5.23
CA ALA A 34 4.20 9.65 -6.32
C ALA A 34 5.48 10.44 -5.97
N GLU A 35 5.37 11.50 -5.17
CA GLU A 35 6.53 12.29 -4.72
C GLU A 35 7.51 11.49 -3.87
N LYS A 36 6.99 10.60 -3.02
CA LYS A 36 7.80 9.68 -2.20
C LYS A 36 8.12 8.38 -2.93
N LYS A 37 7.40 8.08 -4.02
CA LYS A 37 7.44 6.80 -4.75
C LYS A 37 7.04 5.61 -3.86
N VAL A 38 6.20 5.87 -2.86
CA VAL A 38 5.75 4.86 -1.89
C VAL A 38 4.31 4.48 -2.13
N PHE A 39 4.06 3.17 -2.15
CA PHE A 39 2.73 2.60 -2.20
C PHE A 39 2.32 2.12 -0.80
N HIS A 40 1.38 2.80 -0.19
CA HIS A 40 0.88 2.50 1.14
C HIS A 40 -0.30 1.55 1.06
N ILE A 41 -0.32 0.53 1.92
CA ILE A 41 -1.39 -0.46 1.99
C ILE A 41 -1.87 -0.59 3.42
N TYR A 42 -3.16 -0.32 3.64
CA TYR A 42 -3.82 -0.47 4.92
C TYR A 42 -4.67 -1.73 4.93
N ASP A 43 -4.41 -2.58 5.91
CA ASP A 43 -5.06 -3.85 6.16
C ASP A 43 -5.63 -3.85 7.58
N ASP A 44 -6.95 -3.70 7.68
CA ASP A 44 -7.70 -3.76 8.94
C ASP A 44 -8.01 -5.19 9.39
N LEU A 45 -7.47 -6.20 8.71
CA LEU A 45 -7.75 -7.61 8.95
C LEU A 45 -9.24 -7.99 8.89
N SER A 46 -10.12 -7.13 8.37
CA SER A 46 -11.56 -7.35 8.47
C SER A 46 -12.05 -8.57 7.69
N HIS A 47 -11.21 -9.10 6.77
CA HIS A 47 -11.52 -10.25 5.93
C HIS A 47 -10.99 -11.57 6.48
N ASN A 48 -10.18 -11.57 7.56
CA ASN A 48 -9.64 -12.75 8.26
C ASN A 48 -9.04 -13.88 7.38
N HIS A 49 -8.77 -13.62 6.10
CA HIS A 49 -8.31 -14.64 5.13
C HIS A 49 -6.80 -14.59 4.94
N THR A 50 -6.27 -13.50 4.40
CA THR A 50 -4.83 -13.31 4.22
C THR A 50 -4.49 -11.84 4.42
N SER A 51 -3.45 -11.57 5.22
CA SER A 51 -2.97 -10.21 5.42
C SER A 51 -2.26 -9.68 4.17
N ALA A 52 -2.28 -8.37 3.96
CA ALA A 52 -1.63 -7.72 2.81
C ALA A 52 -0.15 -8.08 2.66
N VAL A 53 0.58 -8.20 3.78
CA VAL A 53 1.99 -8.63 3.83
C VAL A 53 2.18 -10.01 3.19
N ASN A 54 1.23 -10.92 3.36
CA ASN A 54 1.29 -12.27 2.79
C ASN A 54 0.76 -12.33 1.35
N SER A 55 0.28 -11.20 0.82
CA SER A 55 -0.24 -11.05 -0.55
C SER A 55 0.64 -10.13 -1.39
N VAL A 56 1.88 -9.87 -0.97
CA VAL A 56 2.80 -8.95 -1.67
C VAL A 56 2.99 -9.31 -3.14
N GLY A 57 3.07 -10.61 -3.48
CA GLY A 57 3.20 -11.05 -4.87
C GLY A 57 2.00 -10.68 -5.74
N ASP A 58 0.77 -10.88 -5.23
CA ASP A 58 -0.45 -10.51 -5.94
C ASP A 58 -0.57 -8.99 -6.11
N ILE A 59 -0.19 -8.25 -5.07
CA ILE A 59 -0.19 -6.79 -5.06
C ILE A 59 0.80 -6.24 -6.10
N ILE A 60 2.00 -6.81 -6.19
CA ILE A 60 3.00 -6.45 -7.21
C ILE A 60 2.45 -6.74 -8.60
N ALA A 61 1.83 -7.90 -8.82
CA ALA A 61 1.24 -8.23 -10.11
C ALA A 61 0.13 -7.24 -10.51
N GLU A 62 -0.66 -6.74 -9.56
CA GLU A 62 -1.65 -5.70 -9.83
C GLU A 62 -1.03 -4.34 -10.17
N ILE A 63 0.07 -3.98 -9.50
CA ILE A 63 0.85 -2.77 -9.83
C ILE A 63 1.46 -2.89 -11.22
N ASP A 64 2.06 -4.03 -11.55
CA ASP A 64 2.70 -4.28 -12.85
C ASP A 64 1.69 -4.14 -14.01
N LYS A 65 0.46 -4.68 -13.87
CA LYS A 65 -0.62 -4.51 -14.86
C LYS A 65 -0.95 -3.05 -15.15
N ILE A 66 -0.86 -2.18 -14.13
CA ILE A 66 -1.10 -0.75 -14.26
C ILE A 66 0.06 -0.10 -15.02
N ILE A 67 1.30 -0.40 -14.65
CA ILE A 67 2.52 0.17 -15.26
C ILE A 67 2.61 -0.22 -16.73
N THR A 68 2.39 -1.49 -17.06
CA THR A 68 2.52 -2.01 -18.43
C THR A 68 1.37 -1.62 -19.35
N SER A 69 0.32 -0.96 -18.80
CA SER A 69 -0.90 -0.61 -19.54
C SER A 69 -1.54 -1.82 -20.23
N GLU A 70 -1.31 -3.04 -19.70
CA GLU A 70 -1.96 -4.26 -20.19
C GLU A 70 -3.49 -4.19 -20.00
N ASP A 71 -3.94 -3.32 -19.12
CA ASP A 71 -5.35 -3.00 -18.91
C ASP A 71 -5.84 -1.89 -19.88
N LYS A 72 -5.99 -2.24 -21.16
CA LYS A 72 -6.43 -1.34 -22.26
C LYS A 72 -7.84 -0.75 -22.08
N GLY A 73 -8.54 -1.04 -20.98
CA GLY A 73 -9.90 -0.57 -20.66
C GLY A 73 -9.99 0.53 -19.59
N LEU A 74 -8.85 1.06 -19.12
CA LEU A 74 -8.82 2.07 -18.06
C LEU A 74 -9.49 3.38 -18.53
N LYS A 75 -10.64 3.70 -17.91
CA LYS A 75 -11.40 4.96 -18.09
C LYS A 75 -10.47 6.17 -17.92
N LYS A 76 -10.84 7.33 -18.49
CA LYS A 76 -10.05 8.59 -18.39
C LYS A 76 -9.58 8.93 -16.96
N PHE A 77 -10.36 8.55 -15.94
CA PHE A 77 -10.01 8.71 -14.52
C PHE A 77 -8.80 7.88 -14.07
N THR A 78 -8.64 6.68 -14.62
CA THR A 78 -7.48 5.82 -14.35
C THR A 78 -6.28 6.14 -15.24
N GLN A 79 -6.44 6.86 -16.36
CA GLN A 79 -5.30 7.31 -17.18
C GLN A 79 -4.38 8.28 -16.43
N ASN A 80 -4.95 9.24 -15.68
CA ASN A 80 -4.18 10.13 -14.81
C ASN A 80 -3.48 9.37 -13.67
N PHE A 81 -4.03 8.22 -13.27
CA PHE A 81 -3.41 7.34 -12.28
C PHE A 81 -2.23 6.58 -12.90
N VAL A 82 -2.40 5.99 -14.10
CA VAL A 82 -1.31 5.32 -14.82
C VAL A 82 -0.14 6.28 -15.07
N SER A 83 -0.40 7.54 -15.40
CA SER A 83 0.66 8.53 -15.63
C SER A 83 1.49 8.89 -14.39
N LEU A 84 1.01 8.55 -13.19
CA LEU A 84 1.77 8.75 -11.94
C LEU A 84 2.74 7.59 -11.67
N PHE A 85 2.59 6.46 -12.36
CA PHE A 85 3.54 5.37 -12.32
C PHE A 85 4.54 5.53 -13.45
N SER A 86 5.80 5.26 -13.14
CA SER A 86 6.86 5.11 -14.11
C SER A 86 7.42 3.69 -14.05
N LYS A 87 8.26 3.32 -15.02
CA LYS A 87 8.81 1.96 -15.14
C LYS A 87 9.52 1.44 -13.88
N ASN A 88 9.97 2.34 -13.01
CA ASN A 88 10.69 2.01 -11.77
C ASN A 88 9.94 2.46 -10.51
N GLU A 89 8.65 2.77 -10.61
CA GLU A 89 7.83 3.29 -9.52
C GLU A 89 6.52 2.50 -9.37
N PRO A 90 6.08 2.19 -8.14
CA PRO A 90 6.67 2.58 -6.85
C PRO A 90 8.03 1.92 -6.58
N SER A 91 8.87 2.53 -5.74
CA SER A 91 10.13 1.93 -5.31
C SER A 91 9.96 1.07 -4.06
N LYS A 92 8.95 1.38 -3.25
CA LYS A 92 8.69 0.72 -1.96
C LYS A 92 7.20 0.57 -1.71
N ILE A 93 6.81 -0.53 -1.09
CA ILE A 93 5.47 -0.74 -0.53
C ILE A 93 5.56 -0.67 0.99
N ILE A 94 4.69 0.09 1.65
CA ILE A 94 4.59 0.11 3.11
C ILE A 94 3.24 -0.44 3.53
N PHE A 95 3.28 -1.54 4.27
CA PHE A 95 2.12 -2.22 4.82
C PHE A 95 1.83 -1.74 6.25
N TYR A 96 0.58 -1.40 6.50
CA TYR A 96 0.02 -1.05 7.80
C TYR A 96 -1.05 -2.09 8.13
N THR A 97 -0.68 -3.09 8.93
CA THR A 97 -1.58 -4.19 9.28
C THR A 97 -2.02 -4.06 10.74
N GLU A 98 -3.31 -3.98 10.97
CA GLU A 98 -3.88 -4.07 12.33
C GLU A 98 -3.48 -5.40 12.97
N THR A 99 -3.17 -5.41 14.27
CA THR A 99 -2.68 -6.61 14.96
C THR A 99 -3.19 -6.66 16.40
N LYS A 100 -3.30 -7.87 16.95
CA LYS A 100 -3.81 -8.11 18.30
C LYS A 100 -2.78 -7.89 19.42
N MET A 101 -1.52 -7.53 19.12
CA MET A 101 -0.50 -6.89 20.00
C MET A 101 0.94 -7.32 19.68
N LEU A 102 1.17 -8.53 19.14
CA LEU A 102 2.51 -9.02 18.83
C LEU A 102 3.09 -8.33 17.58
N GLY A 103 4.38 -7.97 17.64
CA GLY A 103 5.09 -7.32 16.54
C GLY A 103 4.60 -5.89 16.25
N ARG A 104 4.04 -5.21 17.25
CA ARG A 104 3.56 -3.83 17.13
C ARG A 104 4.72 -2.88 16.80
N SER A 105 4.50 -2.05 15.80
CA SER A 105 5.40 -0.96 15.40
C SER A 105 4.83 0.43 15.69
N GLY A 106 3.52 0.53 15.96
CA GLY A 106 2.85 1.79 16.30
C GLY A 106 1.36 1.61 16.52
N THR A 107 0.59 2.67 16.30
CA THR A 107 -0.88 2.64 16.29
C THR A 107 -1.41 3.27 15.02
N SER A 108 -2.57 2.80 14.56
CA SER A 108 -3.32 3.47 13.52
C SER A 108 -3.77 4.84 14.02
N ARG A 109 -4.17 5.71 13.09
CA ARG A 109 -4.80 6.99 13.44
C ARG A 109 -6.09 6.84 14.27
N TYR A 110 -6.63 5.63 14.35
CA TYR A 110 -7.86 5.29 15.09
C TYR A 110 -7.56 4.65 16.44
N GLY A 111 -6.27 4.45 16.80
CA GLY A 111 -5.85 3.88 18.08
C GLY A 111 -5.58 2.37 18.05
N GLU A 112 -5.82 1.70 16.93
CA GLU A 112 -5.59 0.25 16.81
C GLU A 112 -4.10 -0.08 16.74
N PRO A 113 -3.62 -1.15 17.40
CA PRO A 113 -2.22 -1.55 17.28
C PRO A 113 -1.89 -1.91 15.82
N LEU A 114 -0.78 -1.37 15.31
CA LEU A 114 -0.30 -1.66 13.96
C LEU A 114 1.03 -2.40 13.98
N ARG A 115 1.17 -3.36 13.08
CA ARG A 115 2.46 -3.83 12.57
C ARG A 115 2.74 -3.13 11.25
N ILE A 116 3.90 -2.49 11.16
CA ILE A 116 4.32 -1.76 9.95
C ILE A 116 5.51 -2.48 9.35
N GLN A 117 5.45 -2.74 8.05
CA GLN A 117 6.52 -3.40 7.30
C GLN A 117 6.73 -2.70 5.96
N ALA A 118 7.98 -2.55 5.54
CA ALA A 118 8.31 -2.06 4.21
C ALA A 118 8.83 -3.20 3.34
N TYR A 119 8.50 -3.15 2.05
CA TYR A 119 9.00 -4.06 1.02
C TYR A 119 9.62 -3.23 -0.09
N ASP A 120 10.89 -3.47 -0.37
CA ASP A 120 11.61 -2.81 -1.46
C ASP A 120 11.39 -3.59 -2.76
N LEU A 121 10.88 -2.90 -3.78
CA LEU A 121 10.51 -3.53 -5.05
C LEU A 121 11.72 -3.90 -5.91
N GLN A 122 12.86 -3.22 -5.72
CA GLN A 122 14.08 -3.50 -6.46
C GLN A 122 14.84 -4.66 -5.84
N MET A 123 14.99 -4.65 -4.51
CA MET A 123 15.63 -5.73 -3.76
C MET A 123 14.76 -6.97 -3.65
N LYS A 124 13.44 -6.81 -3.85
CA LYS A 124 12.43 -7.86 -3.69
C LYS A 124 12.43 -8.48 -2.29
N ASP A 125 12.69 -7.66 -1.28
CA ASP A 125 12.80 -8.09 0.11
C ASP A 125 12.18 -7.08 1.09
N TYR A 126 11.88 -7.55 2.28
CA TYR A 126 11.40 -6.72 3.38
C TYR A 126 12.56 -5.89 3.95
N THR A 127 12.34 -4.58 4.02
CA THR A 127 13.31 -3.60 4.50
C THR A 127 12.71 -2.75 5.63
N GLY A 128 13.54 -1.87 6.19
CA GLY A 128 13.09 -0.84 7.14
C GLY A 128 12.34 0.31 6.46
N TYR A 129 11.75 1.16 7.29
CA TYR A 129 11.11 2.41 6.87
C TYR A 129 11.54 3.56 7.78
N THR A 130 11.48 4.78 7.28
CA THR A 130 11.64 6.00 8.09
C THR A 130 10.28 6.63 8.41
N LYS A 131 10.23 7.57 9.37
CA LYS A 131 8.98 8.24 9.74
C LYS A 131 8.44 9.12 8.61
N GLU A 132 9.33 9.70 7.80
CA GLU A 132 9.00 10.55 6.65
C GLU A 132 8.33 9.75 5.53
N GLU A 133 8.68 8.47 5.41
CA GLU A 133 8.05 7.55 4.47
C GLU A 133 6.64 7.14 4.92
N LEU A 134 6.26 7.36 6.18
CA LEU A 134 4.93 6.96 6.67
C LEU A 134 3.86 7.98 6.28
N HIS A 135 2.62 7.50 6.21
CA HIS A 135 1.47 8.31 5.85
C HIS A 135 0.50 8.49 7.03
N ALA A 136 0.32 9.74 7.46
CA ALA A 136 -0.46 10.11 8.65
C ALA A 136 -1.94 9.71 8.60
N ASN A 137 -2.50 9.41 7.41
CA ASN A 137 -3.86 8.87 7.33
C ASN A 137 -3.97 7.40 7.76
N PHE A 138 -2.86 6.69 7.89
CA PHE A 138 -2.86 5.26 8.27
C PHE A 138 -2.23 5.02 9.63
N VAL A 139 -1.32 5.88 10.08
CA VAL A 139 -0.60 5.72 11.35
C VAL A 139 -0.55 7.03 12.14
N ASP A 140 -0.59 6.93 13.47
CA ASP A 140 -0.13 8.02 14.33
C ASP A 140 1.40 8.02 14.35
N ILE A 141 2.02 8.94 13.62
CA ILE A 141 3.48 9.01 13.44
C ILE A 141 4.23 9.12 14.79
N ASN A 142 3.58 9.71 15.80
CA ASN A 142 4.20 9.88 17.12
C ASN A 142 4.26 8.58 17.90
N SER A 143 3.40 7.61 17.60
CA SER A 143 3.39 6.30 18.29
C SER A 143 4.35 5.29 17.66
N VAL A 144 4.99 5.64 16.54
CA VAL A 144 5.86 4.74 15.79
C VAL A 144 7.19 4.53 16.49
N VAL A 145 7.50 3.26 16.73
CA VAL A 145 8.81 2.77 17.14
C VAL A 145 9.49 2.23 15.87
N VAL A 146 10.45 3.00 15.35
CA VAL A 146 11.19 2.60 14.15
C VAL A 146 12.12 1.45 14.53
N PRO A 147 12.14 0.34 13.78
CA PRO A 147 13.11 -0.72 14.00
C PRO A 147 14.53 -0.18 13.74
N ASN A 148 15.44 -0.35 14.70
CA ASN A 148 16.86 -0.01 14.58
C ASN A 148 17.54 -0.79 13.45
#